data_AF-A0A932SYW3-F1
#
_entry.id   AF-A0A932SYW3-F1
#
_cell.length_a   1.000
_cell.length_b   1.000
_cell.length_c   1.000
_cell.angle_alpha   90.00
_cell.angle_beta   90.00
_cell.angle_gamma   90.00
#
_symmetry.space_group_name_H-M   'P 1'
#
loop_
_entity.id
_entity.type
_entity.pdbx_description
1 polymer ?
#
loop_
_entity_poly.entity_id
_entity_poly.type
_entity_poly.pdbx_seq_one_letter_code
_entity_poly.pdbx_strand_id
1 'polypeptide(L)'
;TQSGDILGTMRYMSPEQASGQRLLLDHRTDIYSLGVTLYELATLEPIFAGSSRHRLIHQITHDEPRTPRAVDKTVPVELETIILKAISKSPTDRYATAREFADDLQRFLDEEPILARRPSLLDHVRKWRRRHPAAVPAAVVVLLACIGVLSASNRLIQKEQERTQVALQQERLRAIELRETVEEAEMRYRQARQAVDLLIQVCEEELANQPGMQGLRRRLLETALVNYADFVQQRRDNPKAQAELSELTAEQNRVQRILEDLKVMEQRDYLSLIAYREVQADLELSDEASEEITKLSAKWASDRDRAFRRFHDMPAESKRSRQIQQYRSQERALALVLSLPQQNRLRQILLQVKGPFAFRDHDIVSALKLTSNQREAIREATTKALSSLWMPPRPGVDPTKRHQEAMASAVERILRMLSNDQASKWQELVGDPFENASQIRLTPLSQF
;
A
#
# COMPACT_ATOMS: atom_id res chain seq x y z
N THR A 1 -105.37 17.18 -17.82
CA THR A 1 -104.01 16.97 -18.37
C THR A 1 -103.54 18.28 -19.00
N GLN A 2 -102.61 19.01 -18.36
CA GLN A 2 -102.00 20.24 -18.93
C GLN A 2 -100.51 20.45 -18.54
N SER A 3 -99.93 19.71 -17.59
CA SER A 3 -98.52 19.90 -17.19
C SER A 3 -97.49 19.14 -18.05
N GLY A 4 -97.91 18.09 -18.78
CA GLY A 4 -97.04 17.25 -19.61
C GLY A 4 -96.64 17.91 -20.94
N ASP A 5 -97.57 18.58 -21.62
CA ASP A 5 -97.35 19.17 -22.94
C ASP A 5 -96.35 20.33 -22.91
N ILE A 6 -96.39 21.17 -21.87
CA ILE A 6 -95.48 22.30 -21.71
C ILE A 6 -94.03 21.82 -21.51
N LEU A 7 -93.83 20.71 -20.78
CA LEU A 7 -92.53 20.08 -20.62
C LEU A 7 -92.03 19.43 -21.91
N GLY A 8 -92.94 18.90 -22.74
CA GLY A 8 -92.61 18.34 -24.06
C GLY A 8 -91.98 19.38 -24.99
N THR A 9 -92.61 20.55 -25.16
CA THR A 9 -92.09 21.61 -26.04
C THR A 9 -90.79 22.22 -25.52
N MET A 10 -90.58 22.31 -24.20
CA MET A 10 -89.36 22.89 -23.61
C MET A 10 -88.09 22.08 -23.89
N ARG A 11 -88.19 20.77 -24.20
CA ARG A 11 -87.03 19.90 -24.48
C ARG A 11 -86.26 20.34 -25.73
N TYR A 12 -86.93 21.01 -26.66
CA TYR A 12 -86.35 21.48 -27.92
C TYR A 12 -85.85 22.93 -27.86
N MET A 13 -85.97 23.61 -26.71
CA MET A 13 -85.50 24.99 -26.56
C MET A 13 -83.98 25.08 -26.63
N SER A 14 -83.47 26.09 -27.33
CA SER A 14 -82.05 26.42 -27.32
C SER A 14 -81.59 26.97 -25.95
N PRO A 15 -80.28 26.91 -25.62
CA PRO A 15 -79.73 27.48 -24.39
C PRO A 15 -80.05 28.96 -24.21
N GLU A 16 -80.02 29.75 -25.28
CA GLU A 16 -80.37 31.17 -25.28
C GLU A 16 -81.87 31.41 -25.03
N GLN A 17 -82.74 30.54 -25.55
CA GLN A 17 -84.18 30.56 -25.21
C GLN A 17 -84.41 30.18 -23.75
N ALA A 18 -83.76 29.13 -23.26
CA ALA A 18 -83.91 28.64 -21.90
C ALA A 18 -83.34 29.60 -20.84
N SER A 19 -82.31 30.39 -21.18
CA SER A 19 -81.71 31.41 -20.32
C SER A 19 -82.40 32.79 -20.37
N GLY A 20 -83.42 32.96 -21.23
CA GLY A 20 -84.18 34.21 -21.33
C GLY A 20 -83.46 35.36 -22.06
N GLN A 21 -82.41 35.06 -22.82
CA GLN A 21 -81.58 36.04 -23.52
C GLN A 21 -82.24 36.51 -24.83
N ARG A 22 -83.27 37.35 -24.74
CA ARG A 22 -84.08 37.82 -25.90
C ARG A 22 -83.27 38.52 -27.01
N LEU A 23 -82.13 39.13 -26.68
CA LEU A 23 -81.26 39.85 -27.63
C LEU A 23 -80.37 38.92 -28.48
N LEU A 24 -80.29 37.63 -28.16
CA LEU A 24 -79.42 36.64 -28.82
C LEU A 24 -80.20 35.58 -29.61
N LEU A 25 -81.51 35.76 -29.76
CA LEU A 25 -82.37 34.86 -30.53
C LEU A 25 -82.24 35.20 -32.01
N ASP A 26 -81.51 34.36 -32.74
CA ASP A 26 -81.43 34.38 -34.20
C ASP A 26 -81.89 33.04 -34.79
N HIS A 27 -81.84 32.89 -36.13
CA HIS A 27 -82.27 31.67 -36.82
C HIS A 27 -81.47 30.41 -36.40
N ARG A 28 -80.36 30.53 -35.67
CA ARG A 28 -79.58 29.38 -35.17
C ARG A 28 -80.21 28.75 -33.94
N THR A 29 -81.20 29.41 -33.32
CA THR A 29 -82.09 28.78 -32.35
C THR A 29 -82.89 27.66 -33.02
N ASP A 30 -83.44 27.88 -34.21
CA ASP A 30 -84.21 26.85 -34.93
C ASP A 30 -83.31 25.68 -35.39
N ILE A 31 -82.06 25.98 -35.77
CA ILE A 31 -81.05 24.94 -36.08
C ILE A 31 -80.79 24.05 -34.86
N TYR A 32 -80.71 24.64 -33.66
CA TYR A 32 -80.55 23.86 -32.42
C TYR A 32 -81.78 22.97 -32.18
N SER A 33 -82.99 23.52 -32.30
CA SER A 33 -84.23 22.76 -32.10
C SER A 33 -84.33 21.60 -33.08
N LEU A 34 -84.05 21.81 -34.37
CA LEU A 34 -84.00 20.75 -35.37
C LEU A 34 -82.90 19.72 -35.08
N GLY A 35 -81.74 20.17 -34.61
CA GLY A 35 -80.65 19.29 -34.17
C GLY A 35 -81.05 18.40 -32.99
N VAL A 36 -81.80 18.92 -32.02
CA VAL A 36 -82.35 18.14 -30.90
C VAL A 36 -83.39 17.14 -31.39
N THR A 37 -84.27 17.54 -32.31
CA THR A 37 -85.22 16.61 -32.94
C THR A 37 -84.48 15.49 -33.66
N LEU A 38 -83.45 15.81 -34.45
CA LEU A 38 -82.64 14.82 -35.15
C LEU A 38 -81.89 13.89 -34.18
N TYR A 39 -81.37 14.43 -33.08
CA TYR A 39 -80.77 13.62 -32.00
C TYR A 39 -81.77 12.58 -31.49
N GLU A 40 -82.98 13.02 -31.13
CA GLU A 40 -84.01 12.13 -30.58
C GLU A 40 -84.51 11.11 -31.60
N LEU A 41 -84.61 11.46 -32.88
CA LEU A 41 -84.92 10.52 -33.94
C LEU A 41 -83.82 9.47 -34.14
N ALA A 42 -82.56 9.88 -34.00
CA ALA A 42 -81.41 8.98 -34.16
C ALA A 42 -81.19 8.07 -32.96
N THR A 43 -81.55 8.49 -31.74
CA THR A 43 -81.30 7.72 -30.50
C THR A 43 -82.55 7.15 -29.86
N LEU A 44 -83.74 7.53 -30.34
CA LEU A 44 -85.06 7.24 -29.72
C LEU A 44 -85.18 7.70 -28.26
N GLU A 45 -84.30 8.61 -27.82
CA GLU A 45 -84.23 9.15 -26.47
C GLU A 45 -84.07 10.67 -26.53
N PRO A 46 -84.78 11.44 -25.67
CA PRO A 46 -84.60 12.88 -25.61
C PRO A 46 -83.19 13.21 -25.09
N ILE A 47 -82.58 14.25 -25.65
CA ILE A 47 -81.24 14.75 -25.26
C ILE A 47 -81.09 14.98 -23.74
N PHE A 48 -82.15 15.49 -23.11
CA PHE A 48 -82.26 15.67 -21.66
C PHE A 48 -83.63 15.20 -21.18
N ALA A 49 -83.65 14.26 -20.22
CA ALA A 49 -84.87 13.67 -19.69
C ALA A 49 -85.62 14.58 -18.68
N GLY A 50 -84.91 15.49 -17.98
CA GLY A 50 -85.42 16.53 -17.06
C GLY A 50 -86.77 16.26 -16.37
N SER A 51 -86.76 15.84 -15.11
CA SER A 51 -87.98 15.56 -14.32
C SER A 51 -88.74 16.79 -13.82
N SER A 52 -88.16 18.00 -13.95
CA SER A 52 -88.79 19.26 -13.58
C SER A 52 -88.32 20.40 -14.49
N ARG A 53 -89.13 21.46 -14.61
CA ARG A 53 -88.82 22.64 -15.46
C ARG A 53 -87.46 23.26 -15.16
N HIS A 54 -87.16 23.50 -13.88
CA HIS A 54 -85.89 24.11 -13.47
C HIS A 54 -84.69 23.22 -13.79
N ARG A 55 -84.81 21.90 -13.54
CA ARG A 55 -83.74 20.95 -13.88
C ARG A 55 -83.52 20.88 -15.39
N LEU A 56 -84.59 20.85 -16.18
CA LEU A 56 -84.49 20.81 -17.64
C LEU A 56 -83.81 22.08 -18.20
N ILE A 57 -84.18 23.27 -17.70
CA ILE A 57 -83.52 24.54 -18.07
C ILE A 57 -82.03 24.50 -17.71
N HIS A 58 -81.68 24.02 -16.52
CA HIS A 58 -80.28 23.87 -16.12
C HIS A 58 -79.51 22.94 -17.07
N GLN A 59 -80.06 21.78 -17.38
CA GLN A 59 -79.45 20.81 -18.30
C GLN A 59 -79.28 21.38 -19.72
N ILE A 60 -80.29 22.08 -20.23
CA ILE A 60 -80.23 22.75 -21.54
C ILE A 60 -79.14 23.85 -21.54
N THR A 61 -78.93 24.55 -20.44
CA THR A 61 -77.98 25.68 -20.40
C THR A 61 -76.54 25.28 -20.05
N HIS A 62 -76.34 24.28 -19.20
CA HIS A 62 -75.01 24.00 -18.60
C HIS A 62 -74.47 22.60 -18.91
N ASP A 63 -75.33 21.60 -19.05
CA ASP A 63 -74.88 20.20 -19.17
C ASP A 63 -74.58 19.88 -20.64
N GLU A 64 -73.42 19.25 -20.89
CA GLU A 64 -73.08 18.74 -22.22
C GLU A 64 -73.91 17.48 -22.52
N PRO A 65 -74.49 17.34 -23.74
CA PRO A 65 -75.28 16.18 -24.08
C PRO A 65 -74.42 14.92 -24.17
N ARG A 66 -75.02 13.77 -23.85
CA ARG A 66 -74.42 12.48 -24.22
C ARG A 66 -74.31 12.43 -25.75
N THR A 67 -73.24 11.84 -26.29
CA THR A 67 -73.12 11.74 -27.74
C THR A 67 -74.08 10.67 -28.27
N PRO A 68 -74.67 10.84 -29.48
CA PRO A 68 -75.54 9.83 -30.09
C PRO A 68 -74.95 8.41 -30.05
N ARG A 69 -73.64 8.24 -30.35
CA ARG A 69 -72.99 6.92 -30.34
C ARG A 69 -72.75 6.35 -28.94
N ALA A 70 -72.85 7.17 -27.90
CA ALA A 70 -72.85 6.72 -26.51
C ALA A 70 -74.23 6.25 -26.03
N VAL A 71 -75.30 6.54 -26.78
CA VAL A 71 -76.65 6.01 -26.56
C VAL A 71 -76.87 4.80 -27.47
N ASP A 72 -76.65 4.96 -28.77
CA ASP A 72 -76.73 3.89 -29.77
C ASP A 72 -75.50 3.88 -30.69
N LYS A 73 -74.68 2.82 -30.57
CA LYS A 73 -73.44 2.66 -31.35
C LYS A 73 -73.68 2.48 -32.85
N THR A 74 -74.90 2.18 -33.29
CA THR A 74 -75.25 2.02 -34.71
C THR A 74 -75.31 3.36 -35.45
N VAL A 75 -75.43 4.48 -34.72
CA VAL A 75 -75.43 5.83 -35.32
C VAL A 75 -74.10 6.10 -36.03
N PRO A 76 -74.11 6.48 -37.32
CA PRO A 76 -72.90 6.82 -38.05
C PRO A 76 -72.14 8.00 -37.43
N VAL A 77 -70.80 7.96 -37.53
CA VAL A 77 -69.89 8.98 -36.99
C VAL A 77 -70.14 10.37 -37.58
N GLU A 78 -70.46 10.42 -38.88
CA GLU A 78 -70.71 11.65 -39.61
C GLU A 78 -72.03 12.30 -39.17
N LEU A 79 -73.09 11.49 -39.03
CA LEU A 79 -74.38 11.93 -38.50
C LEU A 79 -74.25 12.43 -37.05
N GLU A 80 -73.51 11.73 -36.20
CA GLU A 80 -73.18 12.21 -34.85
C GLU A 80 -72.49 13.59 -34.89
N THR A 81 -71.54 13.79 -35.81
CA THR A 81 -70.79 15.05 -35.93
C THR A 81 -71.71 16.20 -36.36
N ILE A 82 -72.62 15.94 -37.31
CA ILE A 82 -73.63 16.90 -37.76
C ILE A 82 -74.58 17.28 -36.60
N ILE A 83 -75.11 16.28 -35.88
CA ILE A 83 -76.02 16.48 -34.74
C ILE A 83 -75.32 17.31 -33.65
N LEU A 84 -74.11 16.91 -33.23
CA LEU A 84 -73.36 17.59 -32.17
C LEU A 84 -73.02 19.05 -32.53
N LYS A 85 -72.73 19.34 -33.81
CA LYS A 85 -72.53 20.72 -34.28
C LYS A 85 -73.82 21.54 -34.21
N ALA A 86 -74.94 20.98 -34.67
CA ALA A 86 -76.24 21.66 -34.63
C ALA A 86 -76.69 21.99 -33.19
N ILE A 87 -76.47 21.08 -32.23
CA ILE A 87 -76.86 21.24 -30.82
C ILE A 87 -75.79 21.90 -29.94
N SER A 88 -74.76 22.52 -30.52
CA SER A 88 -73.70 23.17 -29.73
C SER A 88 -74.27 24.29 -28.84
N LYS A 89 -73.80 24.39 -27.59
CA LYS A 89 -74.34 25.39 -26.65
C LYS A 89 -74.12 26.82 -27.11
N SER A 90 -72.98 27.10 -27.73
CA SER A 90 -72.66 28.42 -28.28
C SER A 90 -73.25 28.56 -29.70
N PRO A 91 -74.08 29.59 -29.99
CA PRO A 91 -74.60 29.83 -31.35
C PRO A 91 -73.51 30.02 -32.41
N THR A 92 -72.31 30.46 -32.03
CA THR A 92 -71.15 30.61 -32.94
C THR A 92 -70.57 29.28 -33.42
N ASP A 93 -70.82 28.21 -32.67
CA ASP A 93 -70.26 26.89 -32.92
C ASP A 93 -71.26 26.00 -33.69
N ARG A 94 -72.48 26.49 -33.93
CA ARG A 94 -73.51 25.85 -34.75
C ARG A 94 -73.31 26.17 -36.23
N TYR A 95 -74.12 25.56 -37.10
CA TYR A 95 -74.22 25.97 -38.50
C TYR A 95 -74.62 27.44 -38.59
N ALA A 96 -73.98 28.18 -39.50
CA ALA A 96 -74.23 29.61 -39.62
C ALA A 96 -75.61 29.86 -40.25
N THR A 97 -76.11 28.94 -41.07
CA THR A 97 -77.43 28.99 -41.71
C THR A 97 -78.10 27.60 -41.76
N ALA A 98 -79.42 27.55 -41.91
CA ALA A 98 -80.16 26.29 -42.07
C ALA A 98 -79.81 25.57 -43.39
N ARG A 99 -79.37 26.32 -44.41
CA ARG A 99 -78.89 25.75 -45.67
C ARG A 99 -77.63 24.92 -45.46
N GLU A 100 -76.64 25.44 -44.72
CA GLU A 100 -75.43 24.68 -44.40
C GLU A 100 -75.72 23.39 -43.61
N PHE A 101 -76.73 23.42 -42.73
CA PHE A 101 -77.16 22.22 -42.01
C PHE A 101 -77.80 21.19 -42.95
N ALA A 102 -78.67 21.64 -43.87
CA ALA A 102 -79.27 20.79 -44.88
C ALA A 102 -78.23 20.22 -45.86
N ASP A 103 -77.26 21.02 -46.28
CA ASP A 103 -76.20 20.59 -47.20
C ASP A 103 -75.33 19.47 -46.58
N ASP A 104 -75.00 19.57 -45.29
CA ASP A 104 -74.26 18.50 -44.60
C ASP A 104 -75.10 17.23 -44.41
N LEU A 105 -76.40 17.35 -44.16
CA LEU A 105 -77.31 16.19 -44.14
C LEU A 105 -77.46 15.54 -45.51
N GLN A 106 -77.55 16.33 -46.58
CA GLN A 106 -77.63 15.83 -47.95
C GLN A 106 -76.34 15.10 -48.35
N ARG A 107 -75.17 15.67 -48.04
CA ARG A 107 -73.87 15.00 -48.22
C ARG A 107 -73.82 13.66 -47.50
N PHE A 108 -74.27 13.62 -46.25
CA PHE A 108 -74.34 12.36 -45.50
C PHE A 108 -75.25 11.32 -46.17
N LEU A 109 -76.40 11.74 -46.73
CA LEU A 109 -77.32 10.85 -47.46
C LEU A 109 -76.77 10.38 -48.81
N ASP A 110 -76.00 11.22 -49.48
CA ASP A 110 -75.36 10.94 -50.77
C ASP A 110 -74.00 10.22 -50.63
N GLU A 111 -73.63 9.83 -49.40
CA GLU A 111 -72.33 9.23 -49.05
C GLU A 111 -71.11 10.10 -49.43
N GLU A 112 -71.29 11.43 -49.44
CA GLU A 112 -70.23 12.42 -49.66
C GLU A 112 -69.62 12.93 -48.33
N PRO A 113 -68.33 13.36 -48.32
CA PRO A 113 -67.71 13.92 -47.13
C PRO A 113 -68.43 15.18 -46.60
N ILE A 114 -68.83 15.12 -45.33
CA ILE A 114 -69.47 16.23 -44.59
C ILE A 114 -68.48 17.37 -44.30
N LEU A 115 -68.96 18.61 -44.21
CA LEU A 115 -68.12 19.78 -43.89
C LEU A 115 -67.96 20.00 -42.37
N ALA A 116 -68.87 19.47 -41.55
CA ALA A 116 -68.75 19.52 -40.09
C ALA A 116 -67.50 18.79 -39.58
N ARG A 117 -66.72 19.46 -38.73
CA ARG A 117 -65.50 18.92 -38.12
C ARG A 117 -65.72 18.62 -36.64
N ARG A 118 -65.14 17.53 -36.15
CA ARG A 118 -65.12 17.18 -34.72
C ARG A 118 -64.26 18.19 -33.93
N PRO A 119 -64.67 18.61 -32.71
CA PRO A 119 -63.86 19.48 -31.86
C PRO A 119 -62.49 18.86 -31.56
N SER A 120 -61.43 19.66 -31.69
CA SER A 120 -60.06 19.21 -31.41
C SER A 120 -59.69 19.45 -29.94
N LEU A 121 -58.64 18.77 -29.46
CA LEU A 121 -58.07 19.03 -28.12
C LEU A 121 -57.66 20.50 -27.94
N LEU A 122 -57.28 21.19 -29.01
CA LEU A 122 -56.95 22.60 -29.01
C LEU A 122 -58.17 23.49 -28.75
N ASP A 123 -59.35 23.10 -29.24
CA ASP A 123 -60.59 23.85 -29.02
C ASP A 123 -61.02 23.78 -27.55
N HIS A 124 -60.79 22.63 -26.89
CA HIS A 124 -61.05 22.45 -25.46
C HIS A 124 -60.13 23.33 -24.62
N VAL A 125 -58.82 23.37 -24.94
CA VAL A 125 -57.85 24.25 -24.28
C VAL A 125 -58.22 25.73 -24.48
N ARG A 126 -58.67 26.13 -25.66
CA ARG A 126 -59.12 27.50 -25.95
C ARG A 126 -60.36 27.88 -25.15
N LYS A 127 -61.35 26.99 -25.05
CA LYS A 127 -62.57 27.18 -24.25
C LYS A 127 -62.23 27.28 -22.75
N TRP A 128 -61.37 26.41 -22.24
CA TRP A 128 -60.91 26.43 -20.85
C TRP A 128 -60.13 27.71 -20.50
N ARG A 129 -59.21 28.15 -21.36
CA ARG A 129 -58.48 29.43 -21.21
C ARG A 129 -59.42 30.63 -21.11
N ARG A 130 -60.49 30.66 -21.92
CA ARG A 130 -61.50 31.74 -21.88
C ARG A 130 -62.27 31.76 -20.56
N ARG A 131 -62.54 30.58 -19.97
CA ARG A 131 -63.23 30.46 -18.66
C ARG A 131 -62.32 30.80 -17.47
N HIS A 132 -60.99 30.64 -17.61
CA HIS A 132 -60.02 30.87 -16.52
C HIS A 132 -58.85 31.80 -16.94
N PRO A 133 -59.08 33.11 -17.16
CA PRO A 133 -58.07 34.02 -17.68
C PRO A 133 -56.86 34.24 -16.76
N ALA A 134 -57.03 34.11 -15.44
CA ALA A 134 -55.96 34.30 -14.45
C ALA A 134 -55.18 33.01 -14.10
N ALA A 135 -55.73 31.82 -14.38
CA ALA A 135 -55.09 30.55 -14.02
C ALA A 135 -53.85 30.24 -14.89
N VAL A 136 -53.90 30.62 -16.17
CA VAL A 136 -52.80 30.39 -17.12
C VAL A 136 -51.53 31.17 -16.74
N PRO A 137 -51.55 32.51 -16.53
CA PRO A 137 -50.34 33.22 -16.14
C PRO A 137 -49.80 32.78 -14.77
N ALA A 138 -50.69 32.47 -13.81
CA ALA A 138 -50.27 31.93 -12.51
C ALA A 138 -49.54 30.59 -12.65
N ALA A 139 -50.07 29.66 -13.46
CA ALA A 139 -49.42 28.39 -13.73
C ALA A 139 -48.05 28.55 -14.41
N VAL A 140 -47.91 29.51 -15.33
CA VAL A 140 -46.63 29.82 -15.98
C VAL A 140 -45.61 30.36 -14.97
N VAL A 141 -46.02 31.27 -14.08
CA VAL A 141 -45.12 31.81 -13.03
C VAL A 141 -44.65 30.69 -12.09
N VAL A 142 -45.57 29.82 -11.64
CA VAL A 142 -45.22 28.67 -10.80
C VAL A 142 -44.26 27.73 -11.53
N LEU A 143 -44.53 27.43 -12.81
CA LEU A 143 -43.65 26.58 -13.61
C LEU A 143 -42.24 27.17 -13.73
N LEU A 144 -42.13 28.47 -14.04
CA LEU A 144 -40.83 29.16 -14.12
C LEU A 144 -40.09 29.18 -12.78
N ALA A 145 -40.81 29.38 -11.68
CA ALA A 145 -40.25 29.30 -10.34
C ALA A 145 -39.71 27.89 -10.03
N CYS A 146 -40.48 26.84 -10.36
CA CYS A 146 -40.04 25.45 -10.21
C CYS A 146 -38.79 25.17 -11.05
N ILE A 147 -38.75 25.62 -12.32
CA ILE A 147 -37.56 25.47 -13.18
C ILE A 147 -36.35 26.19 -12.57
N GLY A 148 -36.55 27.40 -12.04
CA GLY A 148 -35.49 28.16 -11.37
C GLY A 148 -34.94 27.45 -10.14
N VAL A 149 -35.81 26.94 -9.27
CA VAL A 149 -35.43 26.17 -8.07
C VAL A 149 -34.70 24.87 -8.46
N LEU A 150 -35.21 24.11 -9.43
CA LEU A 150 -34.57 22.89 -9.90
C LEU A 150 -33.19 23.18 -10.51
N SER A 151 -33.06 24.27 -11.28
CA SER A 151 -31.78 24.68 -11.87
C SER A 151 -30.78 25.12 -10.81
N ALA A 152 -31.20 25.89 -9.81
CA ALA A 152 -30.35 26.30 -8.69
C ALA A 152 -29.92 25.11 -7.84
N SER A 153 -30.85 24.19 -7.53
CA SER A 153 -30.57 22.95 -6.79
C SER A 153 -29.56 22.09 -7.52
N ASN A 154 -29.76 21.83 -8.82
CA ASN A 154 -28.81 21.06 -9.63
C ASN A 154 -27.42 21.70 -9.65
N ARG A 155 -27.31 23.03 -9.75
CA ARG A 155 -26.02 23.74 -9.69
C ARG A 155 -25.33 23.60 -8.33
N LEU A 156 -26.08 23.67 -7.23
CA LEU A 156 -25.53 23.48 -5.89
C LEU A 156 -25.02 22.05 -5.70
N ILE A 157 -25.80 21.06 -6.16
CA ILE A 157 -25.41 19.64 -6.11
C ILE A 157 -24.16 19.39 -6.95
N GLN A 158 -24.10 19.93 -8.18
CA GLN A 158 -22.93 19.80 -9.05
C GLN A 158 -21.67 20.37 -8.39
N LYS A 159 -21.76 21.57 -7.80
CA LYS A 159 -20.63 22.20 -7.12
C LYS A 159 -20.09 21.35 -5.97
N GLU A 160 -20.97 20.68 -5.23
CA GLU A 160 -20.56 19.83 -4.11
C GLU A 160 -20.04 18.46 -4.56
N GLN A 161 -20.54 17.94 -5.67
CA GLN A 161 -19.98 16.76 -6.33
C GLN A 161 -18.56 17.03 -6.84
N GLU A 162 -18.32 18.18 -7.47
CA GLU A 162 -16.98 18.57 -7.94
C GLU A 162 -15.97 18.62 -6.78
N ARG A 163 -16.36 19.23 -5.65
CA ARG A 163 -15.50 19.26 -4.44
C ARG A 163 -15.20 17.86 -3.91
N THR A 164 -16.20 17.00 -3.87
CA THR A 164 -16.05 15.62 -3.41
C THR A 164 -15.14 14.82 -4.35
N GLN A 165 -15.27 15.03 -5.66
CA GLN A 165 -14.40 14.38 -6.65
C GLN A 165 -12.96 14.86 -6.56
N VAL A 166 -12.73 16.17 -6.39
CA VAL A 166 -11.37 16.71 -6.19
C VAL A 166 -10.76 16.18 -4.90
N ALA A 167 -11.51 16.14 -3.79
CA ALA A 167 -11.03 15.56 -2.54
C ALA A 167 -10.68 14.07 -2.69
N LEU A 168 -11.54 13.29 -3.34
CA LEU A 168 -11.27 11.89 -3.63
C LEU A 168 -10.04 11.71 -4.53
N GLN A 169 -9.86 12.57 -5.51
CA GLN A 169 -8.69 12.53 -6.39
C GLN A 169 -7.40 12.86 -5.64
N GLN A 170 -7.44 13.83 -4.73
CA GLN A 170 -6.31 14.16 -3.85
C GLN A 170 -5.93 12.99 -2.94
N GLU A 171 -6.92 12.34 -2.31
CA GLU A 171 -6.66 11.16 -1.48
C GLU A 171 -6.10 9.99 -2.29
N ARG A 172 -6.56 9.78 -3.54
CA ARG A 172 -5.99 8.78 -4.44
C ARG A 172 -4.54 9.10 -4.82
N LEU A 173 -4.22 10.35 -5.12
CA LEU A 173 -2.86 10.77 -5.44
C LEU A 173 -1.93 10.58 -4.23
N ARG A 174 -2.37 10.96 -3.03
CA ARG A 174 -1.63 10.72 -1.79
C ARG A 174 -1.39 9.24 -1.53
N ALA A 175 -2.38 8.39 -1.81
CA ALA A 175 -2.24 6.95 -1.67
C ALA A 175 -1.24 6.35 -2.68
N ILE A 176 -1.16 6.90 -3.89
CA ILE A 176 -0.17 6.51 -4.90
C ILE A 176 1.22 6.94 -4.44
N GLU A 177 1.39 8.21 -4.05
CA GLU A 177 2.67 8.74 -3.56
C GLU A 177 3.16 7.98 -2.32
N LEU A 178 2.27 7.65 -1.39
CA LEU A 178 2.61 6.84 -0.22
C LEU A 178 3.04 5.42 -0.63
N ARG A 179 2.41 4.82 -1.65
CA ARG A 179 2.83 3.50 -2.16
C ARG A 179 4.20 3.56 -2.80
N GLU A 180 4.46 4.57 -3.63
CA GLU A 180 5.76 4.77 -4.28
C GLU A 180 6.88 4.95 -3.24
N THR A 181 6.66 5.78 -2.23
CA THR A 181 7.65 5.98 -1.16
C THR A 181 7.91 4.71 -0.35
N VAL A 182 6.88 3.90 -0.07
CA VAL A 182 7.03 2.60 0.60
C VAL A 182 7.79 1.61 -0.28
N GLU A 183 7.48 1.54 -1.57
CA GLU A 183 8.19 0.69 -2.54
C GLU A 183 9.66 1.07 -2.67
N GLU A 184 9.96 2.37 -2.74
CA GLU A 184 11.34 2.87 -2.74
C GLU A 184 12.08 2.50 -1.45
N ALA A 185 11.46 2.67 -0.29
CA ALA A 185 12.05 2.30 0.99
C ALA A 185 12.34 0.79 1.04
N GLU A 186 11.42 -0.04 0.56
CA GLU A 186 11.58 -1.49 0.50
C GLU A 186 12.69 -1.91 -0.48
N MET A 187 12.83 -1.21 -1.61
CA MET A 187 13.94 -1.43 -2.55
C MET A 187 15.30 -1.07 -1.92
N ARG A 188 15.39 0.09 -1.26
CA ARG A 188 16.63 0.52 -0.57
C ARG A 188 17.01 -0.44 0.54
N TYR A 189 16.04 -0.92 1.30
CA TYR A 189 16.25 -1.95 2.30
C TYR A 189 16.79 -3.25 1.68
N ARG A 190 16.17 -3.73 0.59
CA ARG A 190 16.65 -4.95 -0.11
C ARG A 190 18.07 -4.80 -0.63
N GLN A 191 18.42 -3.63 -1.18
CA GLN A 191 19.80 -3.33 -1.60
C GLN A 191 20.78 -3.32 -0.43
N ALA A 192 20.39 -2.73 0.71
CA ALA A 192 21.22 -2.73 1.92
C ALA A 192 21.46 -4.15 2.45
N ARG A 193 20.41 -4.98 2.52
CA ARG A 193 20.52 -6.39 2.91
C ARG A 193 21.45 -7.15 1.96
N GLN A 194 21.24 -7.03 0.65
CA GLN A 194 22.07 -7.70 -0.35
C GLN A 194 23.56 -7.30 -0.26
N ALA A 195 23.85 -6.03 0.04
CA ALA A 195 25.22 -5.58 0.25
C ALA A 195 25.88 -6.25 1.47
N VAL A 196 25.13 -6.42 2.57
CA VAL A 196 25.60 -7.13 3.77
C VAL A 196 25.76 -8.62 3.50
N ASP A 197 24.85 -9.23 2.74
CA ASP A 197 24.95 -10.63 2.33
C ASP A 197 26.21 -10.90 1.51
N LEU A 198 26.54 -9.99 0.59
CA LEU A 198 27.78 -10.05 -0.18
C LEU A 198 29.02 -9.96 0.72
N LEU A 199 28.98 -9.14 1.78
CA LEU A 199 30.09 -9.09 2.75
C LEU A 199 30.28 -10.44 3.45
N ILE A 200 29.19 -11.10 3.87
CA ILE A 200 29.25 -12.43 4.49
C ILE A 200 29.78 -13.45 3.49
N GLN A 201 29.28 -13.44 2.26
CA GLN A 201 29.74 -14.33 1.20
C GLN A 201 31.25 -14.20 0.96
N VAL A 202 31.76 -12.98 0.77
CA VAL A 202 33.21 -12.73 0.60
C VAL A 202 33.99 -13.19 1.84
N CYS A 203 33.44 -13.01 3.04
CA CYS A 203 34.08 -13.48 4.27
C CYS A 203 34.19 -15.00 4.34
N GLU A 204 33.29 -15.74 3.71
CA GLU A 204 33.22 -17.20 3.80
C GLU A 204 33.90 -17.92 2.65
N GLU A 205 33.75 -17.40 1.43
CA GLU A 205 34.31 -17.99 0.22
C GLU A 205 35.77 -17.58 0.05
N GLU A 206 36.05 -16.28 0.14
CA GLU A 206 37.37 -15.73 -0.20
C GLU A 206 38.29 -15.64 1.03
N LEU A 207 37.83 -15.02 2.12
CA LEU A 207 38.71 -14.72 3.26
C LEU A 207 38.96 -15.92 4.18
N ALA A 208 38.08 -16.91 4.13
CA ALA A 208 38.02 -17.89 5.19
C ALA A 208 39.21 -18.86 5.17
N ASN A 209 39.78 -19.14 3.99
CA ASN A 209 40.97 -19.99 3.82
C ASN A 209 42.26 -19.18 3.65
N GLN A 210 42.23 -17.85 3.77
CA GLN A 210 43.39 -17.00 3.54
C GLN A 210 44.17 -16.79 4.85
N PRO A 211 45.43 -17.27 4.95
CA PRO A 211 46.26 -17.05 6.13
C PRO A 211 46.46 -15.55 6.39
N GLY A 212 46.42 -15.13 7.66
CA GLY A 212 46.63 -13.73 8.05
C GLY A 212 45.45 -12.79 7.80
N MET A 213 44.37 -13.23 7.14
CA MET A 213 43.17 -12.41 6.88
C MET A 213 42.07 -12.57 7.94
N GLN A 214 42.28 -13.40 8.97
CA GLN A 214 41.26 -13.70 9.99
C GLN A 214 40.78 -12.44 10.74
N GLY A 215 41.69 -11.50 11.03
CA GLY A 215 41.32 -10.23 11.66
C GLY A 215 40.52 -9.28 10.76
N LEU A 216 40.66 -9.36 9.43
CA LEU A 216 39.79 -8.63 8.50
C LEU A 216 38.43 -9.31 8.41
N ARG A 217 38.43 -10.64 8.24
CA ARG A 217 37.22 -11.47 8.20
C ARG A 217 36.33 -11.25 9.42
N ARG A 218 36.92 -11.29 10.63
CA ARG A 218 36.21 -11.03 11.88
C ARG A 218 35.54 -9.66 11.90
N ARG A 219 36.27 -8.59 11.55
CA ARG A 219 35.72 -7.22 11.52
C ARG A 219 34.55 -7.07 10.55
N LEU A 220 34.65 -7.69 9.37
CA LEU A 220 33.57 -7.66 8.39
C LEU A 220 32.33 -8.43 8.88
N LEU A 221 32.53 -9.59 9.50
CA LEU A 221 31.44 -10.37 10.09
C LEU A 221 30.80 -9.68 11.30
N GLU A 222 31.58 -9.00 12.15
CA GLU A 222 31.05 -8.16 13.23
C GLU A 222 30.23 -6.98 12.67
N THR A 223 30.70 -6.36 11.58
CA THR A 223 29.95 -5.32 10.87
C THR A 223 28.62 -5.87 10.33
N ALA A 224 28.65 -7.06 9.71
CA ALA A 224 27.45 -7.72 9.24
C ALA A 224 26.48 -8.04 10.39
N LEU A 225 26.99 -8.51 11.53
CA LEU A 225 26.18 -8.82 12.71
C LEU A 225 25.40 -7.61 13.23
N VAL A 226 26.03 -6.42 13.26
CA VAL A 226 25.38 -5.17 13.65
C VAL A 226 24.25 -4.81 12.67
N ASN A 227 24.52 -4.87 11.36
CA ASN A 227 23.49 -4.56 10.35
C ASN A 227 22.31 -5.55 10.40
N TYR A 228 22.59 -6.83 10.64
CA TYR A 228 21.55 -7.84 10.81
C TYR A 228 20.69 -7.60 12.06
N ALA A 229 21.29 -7.15 13.17
CA ALA A 229 20.54 -6.75 14.35
C ALA A 229 19.57 -5.58 14.04
N ASP A 230 20.03 -4.59 13.26
CA ASP A 230 19.20 -3.48 12.81
C ASP A 230 18.06 -3.96 11.89
N PHE A 231 18.32 -4.88 10.96
CA PHE A 231 17.28 -5.45 10.08
C PHE A 231 16.22 -6.22 10.89
N VAL A 232 16.64 -7.03 11.86
CA VAL A 232 15.74 -7.73 12.78
C VAL A 232 14.87 -6.75 13.55
N GLN A 233 15.45 -5.67 14.07
CA GLN A 233 14.71 -4.64 14.80
C GLN A 233 13.68 -3.94 13.92
N GLN A 234 14.04 -3.57 12.68
CA GLN A 234 13.13 -2.91 11.73
C GLN A 234 11.93 -3.78 11.33
N ARG A 235 12.09 -5.12 11.31
CA ARG A 235 11.02 -6.06 10.91
C ARG A 235 10.23 -6.62 12.09
N ARG A 236 10.67 -6.42 13.34
CA ARG A 236 10.11 -7.04 14.55
C ARG A 236 8.59 -6.86 14.69
N ASP A 237 8.09 -5.66 14.42
CA ASP A 237 6.68 -5.30 14.64
C ASP A 237 5.83 -5.41 13.37
N ASN A 238 6.41 -5.86 12.24
CA ASN A 238 5.69 -6.00 10.97
C ASN A 238 5.12 -7.42 10.82
N PRO A 239 3.79 -7.62 10.95
CA PRO A 239 3.19 -8.96 10.88
C PRO A 239 3.39 -9.64 9.51
N LYS A 240 3.53 -8.84 8.45
CA LYS A 240 3.74 -9.36 7.08
C LYS A 240 5.17 -9.84 6.85
N ALA A 241 6.10 -9.51 7.74
CA ALA A 241 7.53 -9.83 7.60
C ALA A 241 7.97 -10.98 8.54
N GLN A 242 7.07 -11.74 9.14
CA GLN A 242 7.44 -12.81 10.09
C GLN A 242 8.36 -13.88 9.49
N ALA A 243 8.11 -14.29 8.24
CA ALA A 243 8.99 -15.24 7.54
C ALA A 243 10.40 -14.64 7.36
N GLU A 244 10.48 -13.40 6.87
CA GLU A 244 11.75 -12.69 6.69
C GLU A 244 12.49 -12.50 8.02
N LEU A 245 11.77 -12.14 9.09
CA LEU A 245 12.34 -12.01 10.43
C LEU A 245 12.99 -13.30 10.91
N SER A 246 12.38 -14.46 10.62
CA SER A 246 12.94 -15.76 10.96
C SER A 246 14.23 -16.05 10.19
N GLU A 247 14.30 -15.68 8.91
CA GLU A 247 15.51 -15.79 8.09
C GLU A 247 16.63 -14.88 8.61
N LEU A 248 16.31 -13.61 8.87
CA LEU A 248 17.27 -12.64 9.39
C LEU A 248 17.86 -13.09 10.74
N THR A 249 17.02 -13.61 11.63
CA THR A 249 17.46 -14.12 12.93
C THR A 249 18.32 -15.37 12.76
N ALA A 250 17.98 -16.26 11.82
CA ALA A 250 18.79 -17.44 11.52
C ALA A 250 20.18 -17.05 11.00
N GLU A 251 20.25 -16.06 10.11
CA GLU A 251 21.52 -15.57 9.55
C GLU A 251 22.35 -14.83 10.60
N GLN A 252 21.72 -14.00 11.45
CA GLN A 252 22.38 -13.38 12.59
C GLN A 252 23.04 -14.43 13.51
N ASN A 253 22.29 -15.49 13.87
CA ASN A 253 22.80 -16.60 14.67
C ASN A 253 23.91 -17.39 13.96
N ARG A 254 23.87 -17.47 12.62
CA ARG A 254 24.91 -18.10 11.81
C ARG A 254 26.20 -17.29 11.85
N VAL A 255 26.13 -15.98 11.60
CA VAL A 255 27.29 -15.06 11.68
C VAL A 255 27.89 -15.08 13.09
N GLN A 256 27.06 -15.06 14.13
CA GLN A 256 27.53 -15.14 15.52
C GLN A 256 28.31 -16.43 15.80
N ARG A 257 27.84 -17.58 15.32
CA ARG A 257 28.58 -18.86 15.46
C ARG A 257 29.93 -18.82 14.76
N ILE A 258 30.01 -18.21 13.56
CA ILE A 258 31.30 -18.08 12.85
C ILE A 258 32.27 -17.20 13.63
N LEU A 259 31.79 -16.11 14.24
CA LEU A 259 32.60 -15.24 15.09
C LEU A 259 33.11 -15.97 16.35
N GLU A 260 32.26 -16.78 16.99
CA GLU A 260 32.65 -17.63 18.11
C GLU A 260 33.74 -18.65 17.70
N ASP A 261 33.58 -19.26 16.53
CA ASP A 261 34.55 -20.21 15.99
C ASP A 261 35.90 -19.55 15.65
N LEU A 262 35.89 -18.34 15.11
CA LEU A 262 37.09 -17.53 14.88
C LEU A 262 37.83 -17.21 16.18
N LYS A 263 37.07 -16.89 17.24
CA LYS A 263 37.65 -16.62 18.56
C LYS A 263 38.35 -17.87 19.13
N VAL A 264 37.76 -19.05 18.95
CA VAL A 264 38.40 -20.32 19.32
C VAL A 264 39.70 -20.55 18.52
N MET A 265 39.72 -20.21 17.23
CA MET A 265 40.92 -20.35 16.40
C MET A 265 42.06 -19.41 16.83
N GLU A 266 41.75 -18.19 17.28
CA GLU A 266 42.75 -17.26 17.84
C GLU A 266 43.41 -17.80 19.12
N GLN A 267 42.75 -18.70 19.85
CA GLN A 267 43.31 -19.31 21.06
C GLN A 267 44.38 -20.38 20.79
N ARG A 268 44.57 -20.80 19.53
CA ARG A 268 45.62 -21.75 19.15
C ARG A 268 47.02 -21.31 19.62
N ASP A 269 47.28 -20.01 19.59
CA ASP A 269 48.60 -19.48 19.97
C ASP A 269 48.92 -19.74 21.44
N TYR A 270 47.91 -19.78 22.32
CA TYR A 270 48.08 -20.14 23.74
C TYR A 270 48.60 -21.57 23.91
N LEU A 271 48.13 -22.49 23.08
CA LEU A 271 48.56 -23.90 23.13
C LEU A 271 50.02 -24.06 22.70
N SER A 272 50.48 -23.22 21.77
CA SER A 272 51.89 -23.23 21.36
C SER A 272 52.77 -22.55 22.41
N LEU A 273 52.25 -21.51 23.05
CA LEU A 273 52.96 -20.71 24.05
C LEU A 273 53.16 -21.48 25.37
N ILE A 274 52.15 -22.18 25.86
CA ILE A 274 52.21 -22.93 27.13
C ILE A 274 53.20 -24.10 27.11
N ALA A 275 53.62 -24.54 25.93
CA ALA A 275 54.61 -25.61 25.76
C ALA A 275 56.06 -25.17 26.10
N TYR A 276 56.33 -23.86 26.16
CA TYR A 276 57.65 -23.32 26.50
C TYR A 276 57.87 -23.35 28.01
N ARG A 277 59.02 -23.85 28.46
CA ARG A 277 59.33 -23.97 29.89
C ARG A 277 59.44 -22.60 30.57
N GLU A 278 59.91 -21.60 29.85
CA GLU A 278 60.03 -20.23 30.30
C GLU A 278 58.65 -19.64 30.63
N VAL A 279 57.64 -19.98 29.83
CA VAL A 279 56.25 -19.55 30.06
C VAL A 279 55.67 -20.28 31.27
N GLN A 280 55.90 -21.58 31.39
CA GLN A 280 55.44 -22.36 32.54
C GLN A 280 56.04 -21.87 33.86
N ALA A 281 57.31 -21.45 33.84
CA ALA A 281 57.99 -20.84 34.98
C ALA A 281 57.38 -19.48 35.37
N ASP A 282 57.11 -18.60 34.39
CA ASP A 282 56.46 -17.29 34.64
C ASP A 282 55.02 -17.44 35.15
N LEU A 283 54.33 -18.53 34.77
CA LEU A 283 53.00 -18.88 35.28
C LEU A 283 53.00 -19.56 36.65
N GLU A 284 54.18 -19.82 37.24
CA GLU A 284 54.34 -20.49 38.52
C GLU A 284 53.56 -21.83 38.58
N LEU A 285 53.64 -22.62 37.51
CA LEU A 285 52.97 -23.93 37.47
C LEU A 285 53.61 -24.90 38.47
N SER A 286 52.78 -25.70 39.14
CA SER A 286 53.28 -26.84 39.94
C SER A 286 53.92 -27.89 39.03
N ASP A 287 54.77 -28.74 39.60
CA ASP A 287 55.41 -29.83 38.87
C ASP A 287 54.36 -30.76 38.23
N GLU A 288 53.25 -31.04 38.93
CA GLU A 288 52.14 -31.84 38.39
C GLU A 288 51.46 -31.15 37.20
N ALA A 289 51.20 -29.84 37.30
CA ALA A 289 50.58 -29.08 36.23
C ALA A 289 51.49 -28.97 35.00
N SER A 290 52.81 -28.79 35.22
CA SER A 290 53.81 -28.76 34.15
C SER A 290 53.93 -30.13 33.44
N GLU A 291 53.89 -31.23 34.18
CA GLU A 291 53.91 -32.57 33.60
C GLU A 291 52.63 -32.83 32.78
N GLU A 292 51.46 -32.44 33.30
CA GLU A 292 50.19 -32.59 32.59
C GLU A 292 50.13 -31.75 31.31
N ILE A 293 50.62 -30.51 31.34
CA ILE A 293 50.74 -29.67 30.14
C ILE A 293 51.69 -30.30 29.13
N THR A 294 52.80 -30.88 29.57
CA THR A 294 53.76 -31.56 28.69
C THR A 294 53.10 -32.75 28.00
N LYS A 295 52.35 -33.58 28.75
CA LYS A 295 51.56 -34.71 28.21
C LYS A 295 50.52 -34.24 27.21
N LEU A 296 49.74 -33.22 27.55
CA LEU A 296 48.72 -32.63 26.69
C LEU A 296 49.32 -32.06 25.40
N SER A 297 50.42 -31.30 25.51
CA SER A 297 51.12 -30.71 24.37
C SER A 297 51.66 -31.77 23.41
N ALA A 298 52.26 -32.86 23.94
CA ALA A 298 52.70 -33.99 23.14
C ALA A 298 51.55 -34.71 22.44
N LYS A 299 50.43 -34.91 23.14
CA LYS A 299 49.20 -35.48 22.57
C LYS A 299 48.67 -34.60 21.43
N TRP A 300 48.56 -33.29 21.63
CA TRP A 300 48.06 -32.37 20.62
C TRP A 300 48.99 -32.27 19.40
N ALA A 301 50.31 -32.32 19.61
CA ALA A 301 51.27 -32.40 18.50
C ALA A 301 51.04 -33.67 17.67
N SER A 302 50.88 -34.83 18.31
CA SER A 302 50.57 -36.10 17.64
C SER A 302 49.22 -36.09 16.92
N ASP A 303 48.19 -35.50 17.55
CA ASP A 303 46.86 -35.33 16.95
C ASP A 303 46.90 -34.45 15.71
N ARG A 304 47.68 -33.36 15.75
CA ARG A 304 47.91 -32.47 14.60
C ARG A 304 48.60 -33.21 13.46
N ASP A 305 49.63 -34.03 13.72
CA ASP A 305 50.33 -34.80 12.68
C ASP A 305 49.44 -35.91 12.07
N ARG A 306 48.55 -36.52 12.88
CA ARG A 306 47.53 -37.45 12.38
C ARG A 306 46.46 -36.73 11.56
N ALA A 307 46.02 -35.57 12.03
CA ALA A 307 45.03 -34.75 11.35
C ALA A 307 45.58 -34.25 10.01
N PHE A 308 46.82 -33.75 9.96
CA PHE A 308 47.48 -33.30 8.73
C PHE A 308 47.46 -34.37 7.64
N ARG A 309 47.81 -35.62 7.99
CA ARG A 309 47.76 -36.76 7.04
C ARG A 309 46.36 -37.12 6.56
N ARG A 310 45.33 -36.94 7.39
CA ARG A 310 43.92 -37.23 7.03
C ARG A 310 43.20 -36.05 6.39
N PHE A 311 43.67 -34.83 6.61
CA PHE A 311 43.02 -33.61 6.17
C PHE A 311 43.26 -33.32 4.70
N HIS A 312 44.24 -33.93 4.04
CA HIS A 312 44.43 -33.73 2.59
C HIS A 312 43.13 -34.01 1.80
N ASP A 313 42.41 -35.07 2.15
CA ASP A 313 41.28 -35.58 1.36
C ASP A 313 39.88 -35.15 1.85
N MET A 314 39.78 -34.33 2.90
CA MET A 314 38.48 -33.89 3.43
C MET A 314 37.94 -32.64 2.72
N PRO A 315 36.62 -32.41 2.67
CA PRO A 315 36.04 -31.11 2.29
C PRO A 315 36.45 -30.00 3.26
N ALA A 316 36.65 -28.77 2.78
CA ALA A 316 37.14 -27.64 3.58
C ALA A 316 36.27 -27.31 4.81
N GLU A 317 34.95 -27.40 4.66
CA GLU A 317 33.99 -27.18 5.75
C GLU A 317 34.14 -28.24 6.85
N SER A 318 34.27 -29.52 6.46
CA SER A 318 34.49 -30.61 7.41
C SER A 318 35.86 -30.51 8.12
N LYS A 319 36.90 -30.02 7.44
CA LYS A 319 38.21 -29.72 8.06
C LYS A 319 38.05 -28.67 9.15
N ARG A 320 37.39 -27.54 8.86
CA ARG A 320 37.17 -26.47 9.84
C ARG A 320 36.38 -26.94 11.04
N SER A 321 35.24 -27.60 10.84
CA SER A 321 34.39 -28.05 11.94
C SER A 321 35.15 -29.00 12.88
N ARG A 322 35.95 -29.92 12.34
CA ARG A 322 36.83 -30.77 13.15
C ARG A 322 37.90 -29.97 13.88
N GLN A 323 38.54 -29.02 13.20
CA GLN A 323 39.60 -28.20 13.77
C GLN A 323 39.09 -27.34 14.93
N ILE A 324 37.91 -26.74 14.79
CA ILE A 324 37.23 -25.98 15.84
C ILE A 324 36.90 -26.89 17.04
N GLN A 325 36.32 -28.08 16.79
CA GLN A 325 36.02 -29.03 17.87
C GLN A 325 37.29 -29.45 18.63
N GLN A 326 38.39 -29.70 17.91
CA GLN A 326 39.69 -29.98 18.51
C GLN A 326 40.15 -28.82 19.40
N TYR A 327 40.17 -27.59 18.90
CA TYR A 327 40.56 -26.43 19.71
C TYR A 327 39.66 -26.22 20.94
N ARG A 328 38.34 -26.37 20.82
CA ARG A 328 37.41 -26.29 21.98
C ARG A 328 37.72 -27.35 23.04
N SER A 329 38.06 -28.57 22.62
CA SER A 329 38.46 -29.62 23.55
C SER A 329 39.79 -29.33 24.25
N GLN A 330 40.72 -28.70 23.54
CA GLN A 330 42.04 -28.32 24.04
C GLN A 330 41.92 -27.18 25.05
N GLU A 331 41.08 -26.18 24.76
CA GLU A 331 40.74 -25.08 25.68
C GLU A 331 40.17 -25.62 26.99
N ARG A 332 39.19 -26.55 26.92
CA ARG A 332 38.62 -27.17 28.13
C ARG A 332 39.66 -27.93 28.93
N ALA A 333 40.58 -28.63 28.28
CA ALA A 333 41.65 -29.34 28.96
C ALA A 333 42.62 -28.37 29.66
N LEU A 334 43.00 -27.27 29.01
CA LEU A 334 43.81 -26.22 29.65
C LEU A 334 43.09 -25.58 30.84
N ALA A 335 41.78 -25.32 30.74
CA ALA A 335 41.01 -24.71 31.81
C ALA A 335 40.88 -25.59 33.06
N LEU A 336 41.11 -26.91 32.94
CA LEU A 336 41.16 -27.83 34.07
C LEU A 336 42.53 -27.84 34.76
N VAL A 337 43.60 -27.42 34.07
CA VAL A 337 44.97 -27.41 34.60
C VAL A 337 45.37 -26.02 35.10
N LEU A 338 44.95 -24.98 34.40
CA LEU A 338 45.35 -23.59 34.69
C LEU A 338 44.26 -22.86 35.47
N SER A 339 44.65 -22.19 36.56
CA SER A 339 43.78 -21.27 37.28
C SER A 339 43.44 -20.02 36.45
N LEU A 340 42.36 -19.31 36.81
CA LEU A 340 41.96 -18.09 36.08
C LEU A 340 43.06 -17.00 36.04
N PRO A 341 43.82 -16.73 37.14
CA PRO A 341 44.96 -15.83 37.08
C PRO A 341 46.06 -16.28 36.10
N GLN A 342 46.38 -17.58 36.09
CA GLN A 342 47.38 -18.13 35.16
C GLN A 342 46.91 -18.04 33.70
N GLN A 343 45.63 -18.27 33.43
CA GLN A 343 45.06 -18.06 32.09
C GLN A 343 45.16 -16.59 31.66
N ASN A 344 44.90 -15.64 32.56
CA ASN A 344 45.05 -14.21 32.27
C ASN A 344 46.52 -13.84 32.02
N ARG A 345 47.45 -14.36 32.82
CA ARG A 345 48.88 -14.14 32.65
C ARG A 345 49.39 -14.74 31.32
N LEU A 346 48.90 -15.91 30.93
CA LEU A 346 49.21 -16.50 29.62
C LEU A 346 48.75 -15.60 28.46
N ARG A 347 47.61 -14.91 28.61
CA ARG A 347 47.13 -13.91 27.63
C ARG A 347 48.06 -12.71 27.53
N GLN A 348 48.48 -12.19 28.68
CA GLN A 348 49.45 -11.10 28.77
C GLN A 348 50.77 -11.45 28.07
N ILE A 349 51.33 -12.63 28.36
CA ILE A 349 52.56 -13.11 27.72
C ILE A 349 52.36 -13.23 26.20
N LEU A 350 51.22 -13.76 25.73
CA LEU A 350 50.96 -13.88 24.30
C LEU A 350 51.01 -12.52 23.59
N LEU A 351 50.43 -11.48 24.18
CA LEU A 351 50.46 -10.13 23.59
C LEU A 351 51.89 -9.61 23.45
N GLN A 352 52.75 -9.88 24.45
CA GLN A 352 54.16 -9.51 24.42
C GLN A 352 54.94 -10.30 23.35
N VAL A 353 54.69 -11.61 23.23
CA VAL A 353 55.31 -12.49 22.23
C VAL A 353 54.88 -12.14 20.80
N LYS A 354 53.59 -11.77 20.61
CA LYS A 354 53.08 -11.27 19.31
C LYS A 354 53.72 -9.94 18.90
N GLY A 355 54.28 -9.17 19.83
CA GLY A 355 54.98 -7.92 19.55
C GLY A 355 54.15 -6.95 18.70
N PRO A 356 54.65 -6.46 17.55
CA PRO A 356 53.93 -5.46 16.76
C PRO A 356 52.66 -6.01 16.10
N PHE A 357 52.48 -7.33 16.03
CA PHE A 357 51.27 -7.96 15.49
C PHE A 357 50.08 -7.87 16.45
N ALA A 358 50.32 -7.81 17.76
CA ALA A 358 49.24 -7.68 18.76
C ALA A 358 48.41 -6.41 18.54
N PHE A 359 49.03 -5.33 18.06
CA PHE A 359 48.35 -4.07 17.73
C PHE A 359 47.46 -4.14 16.48
N ARG A 360 47.49 -5.26 15.76
CA ARG A 360 46.60 -5.55 14.63
C ARG A 360 45.41 -6.42 15.03
N ASP A 361 45.43 -6.99 16.22
CA ASP A 361 44.32 -7.79 16.75
C ASP A 361 43.13 -6.87 17.05
N HIS A 362 41.93 -7.29 16.64
CA HIS A 362 40.74 -6.45 16.72
C HIS A 362 40.43 -6.00 18.16
N ASP A 363 40.54 -6.93 19.12
CA ASP A 363 40.22 -6.66 20.52
C ASP A 363 41.17 -5.61 21.11
N ILE A 364 42.43 -5.61 20.68
CA ILE A 364 43.44 -4.61 21.07
C ILE A 364 43.14 -3.26 20.38
N VAL A 365 42.85 -3.26 19.09
CA VAL A 365 42.49 -2.06 18.33
C VAL A 365 41.27 -1.37 18.96
N SER A 366 40.26 -2.15 19.36
CA SER A 366 39.05 -1.67 20.02
C SER A 366 39.33 -1.16 21.44
N ALA A 367 40.06 -1.93 22.26
CA ALA A 367 40.40 -1.54 23.63
C ALA A 367 41.22 -0.26 23.70
N LEU A 368 42.17 -0.08 22.77
CA LEU A 368 43.00 1.12 22.66
C LEU A 368 42.34 2.26 21.87
N LYS A 369 41.17 2.02 21.26
CA LYS A 369 40.46 2.98 20.40
C LYS A 369 41.38 3.62 19.34
N LEU A 370 42.16 2.79 18.65
CA LEU A 370 43.18 3.28 17.70
C LEU A 370 42.54 3.98 16.50
N THR A 371 43.05 5.17 16.18
CA THR A 371 42.58 5.96 15.02
C THR A 371 42.98 5.31 13.70
N SER A 372 42.34 5.71 12.59
CA SER A 372 42.72 5.25 11.24
C SER A 372 44.19 5.54 10.93
N ASN A 373 44.69 6.71 11.30
CA ASN A 373 46.09 7.08 11.08
C ASN A 373 47.06 6.23 11.91
N GLN A 374 46.74 5.98 13.19
CA GLN A 374 47.54 5.08 14.04
C GLN A 374 47.55 3.65 13.48
N ARG A 375 46.41 3.13 13.04
CA ARG A 375 46.32 1.79 12.44
C ARG A 375 47.19 1.66 11.18
N GLU A 376 47.27 2.70 10.37
CA GLU A 376 48.11 2.70 9.18
C GLU A 376 49.61 2.76 9.52
N ALA A 377 49.99 3.64 10.45
CA ALA A 377 51.36 3.71 10.94
C ALA A 377 51.83 2.40 11.60
N ILE A 378 50.93 1.71 12.34
CA ILE A 378 51.19 0.39 12.90
C ILE A 378 51.43 -0.62 11.78
N ARG A 379 50.59 -0.67 10.74
CA ARG A 379 50.79 -1.58 9.59
C ARG A 379 52.13 -1.35 8.92
N GLU A 380 52.51 -0.09 8.69
CA GLU A 380 53.80 0.25 8.09
C GLU A 380 54.96 -0.22 8.99
N ALA A 381 54.89 0.05 10.29
CA ALA A 381 55.89 -0.37 11.27
C ALA A 381 56.01 -1.91 11.32
N THR A 382 54.89 -2.63 11.41
CA THR A 382 54.88 -4.11 11.39
C THR A 382 55.45 -4.65 10.08
N THR A 383 55.06 -4.09 8.93
CA THR A 383 55.51 -4.55 7.60
C THR A 383 57.01 -4.33 7.42
N LYS A 384 57.51 -3.16 7.82
CA LYS A 384 58.95 -2.85 7.80
C LYS A 384 59.73 -3.79 8.71
N ALA A 385 59.20 -4.10 9.88
CA ALA A 385 59.81 -5.06 10.79
C ALA A 385 59.84 -6.48 10.17
N LEU A 386 58.75 -6.88 9.51
CA LEU A 386 58.63 -8.18 8.81
C LEU A 386 59.60 -8.28 7.63
N SER A 387 59.85 -7.18 6.92
CA SER A 387 60.81 -7.13 5.81
C SER A 387 62.23 -7.55 6.23
N SER A 388 62.58 -7.46 7.53
CA SER A 388 63.86 -7.93 8.06
C SER A 388 64.10 -9.44 7.85
N LEU A 389 63.04 -10.26 7.76
CA LEU A 389 63.12 -11.69 7.45
C LEU A 389 63.59 -11.97 6.02
N TRP A 390 63.26 -11.09 5.09
CA TRP A 390 63.44 -11.29 3.65
C TRP A 390 64.67 -10.56 3.09
N MET A 391 65.31 -9.72 3.90
CA MET A 391 66.56 -9.07 3.52
C MET A 391 67.73 -10.06 3.59
N PRO A 392 68.68 -10.01 2.63
CA PRO A 392 69.87 -10.84 2.70
C PRO A 392 70.62 -10.61 4.03
N PRO A 393 71.19 -11.69 4.62
CA PRO A 393 71.93 -11.60 5.87
C PRO A 393 73.13 -10.67 5.68
N ARG A 394 73.35 -9.76 6.65
CA ARG A 394 74.58 -8.95 6.68
C ARG A 394 75.72 -9.82 7.19
N PRO A 395 76.95 -9.71 6.64
CA PRO A 395 78.09 -10.44 7.16
C PRO A 395 78.27 -10.17 8.66
N GLY A 396 78.37 -11.22 9.47
CA GLY A 396 78.59 -11.14 10.92
C GLY A 396 77.36 -10.86 11.80
N VAL A 397 76.15 -10.78 11.23
CA VAL A 397 74.91 -10.54 12.01
C VAL A 397 74.05 -11.80 11.99
N ASP A 398 73.73 -12.34 13.17
CA ASP A 398 72.75 -13.42 13.30
C ASP A 398 71.37 -12.95 12.78
N PRO A 399 70.82 -13.60 11.74
CA PRO A 399 69.50 -13.26 11.19
C PRO A 399 68.39 -13.29 12.25
N THR A 400 68.51 -14.16 13.25
CA THR A 400 67.55 -14.30 14.35
C THR A 400 67.54 -13.07 15.24
N LYS A 401 68.72 -12.69 15.71
CA LYS A 401 68.91 -11.52 16.57
C LYS A 401 68.46 -10.23 15.88
N ARG A 402 68.80 -10.10 14.59
CA ARG A 402 68.36 -8.97 13.75
C ARG A 402 66.83 -8.88 13.67
N HIS A 403 66.15 -10.01 13.52
CA HIS A 403 64.69 -10.04 13.47
C HIS A 403 64.06 -9.63 14.81
N GLN A 404 64.61 -10.13 15.92
CA GLN A 404 64.17 -9.74 17.27
C GLN A 404 64.33 -8.23 17.50
N GLU A 405 65.48 -7.67 17.14
CA GLU A 405 65.75 -6.22 17.24
C GLU A 405 64.78 -5.40 16.37
N ALA A 406 64.47 -5.87 15.16
CA ALA A 406 63.51 -5.22 14.27
C ALA A 406 62.07 -5.25 14.85
N MET A 407 61.66 -6.37 15.44
CA MET A 407 60.36 -6.51 16.11
C MET A 407 60.27 -5.60 17.34
N ALA A 408 61.30 -5.58 18.19
CA ALA A 408 61.36 -4.74 19.38
C ALA A 408 61.31 -3.24 19.01
N SER A 409 62.10 -2.82 18.01
CA SER A 409 62.08 -1.45 17.51
C SER A 409 60.72 -1.03 16.94
N ALA A 410 59.99 -1.96 16.31
CA ALA A 410 58.65 -1.69 15.82
C ALA A 410 57.66 -1.48 16.97
N VAL A 411 57.70 -2.31 18.02
CA VAL A 411 56.88 -2.12 19.23
C VAL A 411 57.19 -0.77 19.87
N GLU A 412 58.46 -0.41 20.05
CA GLU A 412 58.86 0.87 20.63
C GLU A 412 58.32 2.07 19.83
N ARG A 413 58.39 2.00 18.50
CA ARG A 413 57.78 3.00 17.62
C ARG A 413 56.27 3.10 17.77
N ILE A 414 55.59 1.96 17.89
CA ILE A 414 54.15 1.92 18.13
C ILE A 414 53.82 2.53 19.49
N LEU A 415 54.51 2.17 20.56
CA LEU A 415 54.25 2.74 21.88
C LEU A 415 54.43 4.26 21.94
N ARG A 416 55.42 4.81 21.20
CA ARG A 416 55.62 6.26 21.10
C ARG A 416 54.52 7.01 20.36
N MET A 417 53.69 6.33 19.56
CA MET A 417 52.57 6.95 18.84
C MET A 417 51.24 6.89 19.59
N LEU A 418 51.19 6.15 20.70
CA LEU A 418 50.02 6.06 21.56
C LEU A 418 49.92 7.29 22.46
N SER A 419 48.69 7.71 22.78
CA SER A 419 48.46 8.70 23.84
C SER A 419 48.82 8.10 25.21
N ASN A 420 48.97 8.95 26.23
CA ASN A 420 49.24 8.48 27.60
C ASN A 420 48.17 7.49 28.10
N ASP A 421 46.89 7.77 27.82
CA ASP A 421 45.78 6.88 28.19
C ASP A 421 45.87 5.54 27.45
N GLN A 422 46.18 5.56 26.15
CA GLN A 422 46.37 4.35 25.34
C GLN A 422 47.57 3.52 25.82
N ALA A 423 48.69 4.17 26.14
CA ALA A 423 49.88 3.51 26.68
C ALA A 423 49.60 2.88 28.06
N SER A 424 48.88 3.59 28.94
CA SER A 424 48.45 3.05 30.23
C SER A 424 47.52 1.84 30.04
N LYS A 425 46.58 1.92 29.09
CA LYS A 425 45.68 0.79 28.80
C LYS A 425 46.42 -0.40 28.20
N TRP A 426 47.40 -0.14 27.33
CA TRP A 426 48.28 -1.19 26.81
C TRP A 426 49.04 -1.89 27.94
N GLN A 427 49.61 -1.14 28.89
CA GLN A 427 50.32 -1.70 30.04
C GLN A 427 49.42 -2.60 30.91
N GLU A 428 48.17 -2.19 31.13
CA GLU A 428 47.16 -3.02 31.82
C GLU A 428 46.89 -4.33 31.07
N LEU A 429 46.83 -4.27 29.72
CA LEU A 429 46.57 -5.43 28.87
C LEU A 429 47.74 -6.41 28.81
N VAL A 430 48.99 -5.93 28.81
CA VAL A 430 50.19 -6.78 28.72
C VAL A 430 50.76 -7.20 30.07
N GLY A 431 50.39 -6.53 31.17
CA GLY A 431 50.88 -6.83 32.50
C GLY A 431 52.40 -6.69 32.64
N ASP A 432 52.98 -7.46 33.57
CA ASP A 432 54.41 -7.40 33.87
C ASP A 432 55.27 -7.91 32.69
N PRO A 433 56.45 -7.33 32.43
CA PRO A 433 57.32 -7.75 31.34
C PRO A 433 57.72 -9.23 31.45
N PHE A 434 57.64 -9.96 30.33
CA PHE A 434 58.13 -11.33 30.21
C PHE A 434 59.51 -11.31 29.53
N GLU A 435 60.57 -11.57 30.30
CA GLU A 435 61.97 -11.38 29.85
C GLU A 435 62.33 -12.20 28.61
N ASN A 436 61.72 -13.38 28.44
CA ASN A 436 62.04 -14.30 27.34
C ASN A 436 61.11 -14.13 26.12
N ALA A 437 60.30 -13.06 26.05
CA ALA A 437 59.34 -12.85 24.97
C ALA A 437 59.96 -12.92 23.57
N SER A 438 61.17 -12.37 23.40
CA SER A 438 61.89 -12.35 22.13
C SER A 438 62.43 -13.71 21.69
N GLN A 439 62.59 -14.66 22.62
CA GLN A 439 63.13 -16.00 22.35
C GLN A 439 62.06 -16.99 21.88
N ILE A 440 60.79 -16.71 22.17
CA ILE A 440 59.66 -17.54 21.77
C ILE A 440 59.31 -17.31 20.30
N ARG A 441 59.19 -18.40 19.54
CA ARG A 441 58.73 -18.36 18.14
C ARG A 441 57.39 -19.07 18.00
N LEU A 442 56.33 -18.30 17.96
CA LEU A 442 55.05 -18.80 17.47
C LEU A 442 55.21 -19.07 15.97
N THR A 443 54.97 -20.30 15.53
CA THR A 443 55.11 -20.68 14.12
C THR A 443 54.14 -19.83 13.28
N PRO A 444 54.61 -19.00 12.34
CA PRO A 444 53.73 -18.11 11.58
C PRO A 444 52.77 -18.91 10.70
N LEU A 445 51.53 -18.42 10.57
CA LEU A 445 50.45 -18.98 9.75
C LEU A 445 50.77 -19.15 8.25
N SER A 446 51.90 -18.64 7.74
CA SER A 446 52.25 -18.74 6.32
C SER A 446 52.95 -20.03 5.90
N GLN A 447 53.10 -21.02 6.80
CA GLN A 447 53.72 -22.32 6.50
C GLN A 447 52.76 -23.50 6.43
N PHE A 448 51.43 -23.28 6.53
CA PHE A 448 50.42 -24.33 6.43
C PHE A 448 49.21 -23.91 5.60
#